data_AF-A0A7W8MHR2-F1
#
_entry.id   AF-A0A7W8MHR2-F1
#
_cell.length_a   1.000
_cell.length_b   1.000
_cell.length_c   1.000
_cell.angle_alpha   90.00
_cell.angle_beta   90.00
_cell.angle_gamma   90.00
#
_symmetry.space_group_name_H-M   'P 1'
#
loop_
_entity.id
_entity.type
_entity.pdbx_description
1 polymer ?
#
loop_
_entity_poly.entity_id
_entity_poly.type
_entity_poly.pdbx_seq_one_letter_code
_entity_poly.pdbx_strand_id
1 'polypeptide(L)'
;MSAVPAMGLACAVIGLAGCADKADQPRSLAGADPARGLVVIKRAGCASCHAVPGVRWPAGATAASLDGFGDRPLISGRLPNQPDTLVRFIRDAPSLDPQTAMPPMPVTEAEARHVAAYLYTLR
;
A
#
# COMPACT_ATOMS: atom_id res chain seq x y z
N MET A 1 -46.40 -56.13 -1.96
CA MET A 1 -45.75 -55.26 -0.97
C MET A 1 -44.34 -55.04 -1.49
N SER A 2 -44.12 -54.02 -2.31
CA SER A 2 -42.82 -53.78 -2.95
C SER A 2 -42.48 -52.31 -2.76
N ALA A 3 -41.38 -52.07 -2.04
CA ALA A 3 -40.91 -50.77 -1.61
C ALA A 3 -40.28 -49.98 -2.77
N VAL A 4 -40.60 -48.69 -2.87
CA VAL A 4 -39.94 -47.73 -3.77
C VAL A 4 -38.75 -47.14 -3.01
N PRO A 5 -37.51 -47.16 -3.53
CA PRO A 5 -36.42 -46.46 -2.88
C PRO A 5 -36.55 -44.95 -3.15
N ALA A 6 -36.58 -44.18 -2.07
CA ALA A 6 -36.53 -42.73 -2.13
C ALA A 6 -35.13 -42.30 -2.64
N MET A 7 -35.09 -41.74 -3.85
CA MET A 7 -33.90 -41.12 -4.42
C MET A 7 -33.58 -39.85 -3.61
N GLY A 8 -32.61 -39.94 -2.71
CA GLY A 8 -32.16 -38.84 -1.87
C GLY A 8 -31.60 -37.70 -2.73
N LEU A 9 -32.20 -36.52 -2.60
CA LEU A 9 -31.73 -35.27 -3.19
C LEU A 9 -30.46 -34.84 -2.43
N ALA A 10 -29.29 -35.19 -2.98
CA ALA A 10 -28.02 -34.67 -2.47
C ALA A 10 -27.88 -33.20 -2.89
N CYS A 11 -28.22 -32.28 -1.97
CA CYS A 11 -27.86 -30.88 -2.08
C CYS A 11 -26.33 -30.76 -2.09
N ALA A 12 -25.75 -30.64 -3.29
CA ALA A 12 -24.36 -30.25 -3.46
C ALA A 12 -24.21 -28.79 -2.98
N VAL A 13 -23.74 -28.62 -1.74
CA VAL A 13 -23.35 -27.32 -1.20
C VAL A 13 -22.06 -26.93 -1.90
N ILE A 14 -22.18 -26.19 -3.01
CA ILE A 14 -21.05 -25.56 -3.69
C ILE A 14 -20.52 -24.49 -2.73
N GLY A 15 -19.37 -24.78 -2.13
CA GLY A 15 -18.69 -23.85 -1.22
C GLY A 15 -18.38 -22.54 -1.95
N LEU A 16 -18.96 -21.45 -1.45
CA LEU A 16 -18.55 -20.10 -1.77
C LEU A 16 -17.10 -19.92 -1.27
N ALA A 17 -16.13 -20.06 -2.16
CA ALA A 17 -14.78 -19.57 -1.92
C ALA A 17 -14.86 -18.04 -1.84
N GLY A 18 -15.00 -17.52 -0.62
CA GLY A 18 -15.06 -16.10 -0.35
C GLY A 18 -13.79 -15.39 -0.84
N CYS A 19 -13.95 -14.16 -1.31
CA CYS A 19 -12.84 -13.27 -1.60
C CYS A 19 -11.95 -13.20 -0.36
N ALA A 20 -10.76 -13.81 -0.41
CA ALA A 20 -9.78 -13.62 0.64
C ALA A 20 -9.50 -12.12 0.73
N ASP A 21 -9.77 -11.51 1.89
CA ASP A 21 -9.46 -10.10 2.15
C ASP A 21 -7.94 -9.92 2.09
N LYS A 22 -7.45 -9.60 0.89
CA LYS A 22 -6.03 -9.31 0.62
C LYS A 22 -5.57 -8.02 1.33
N ALA A 23 -6.49 -7.31 1.99
CA ALA A 23 -6.22 -6.09 2.73
C ALA A 23 -5.27 -6.30 3.93
N ASP A 24 -5.31 -7.48 4.56
CA ASP A 24 -4.54 -7.77 5.79
C ASP A 24 -3.19 -8.46 5.53
N GLN A 25 -2.89 -8.79 4.27
CA GLN A 25 -1.62 -9.40 3.92
C GLN A 25 -0.49 -8.34 4.02
N PRO A 26 0.61 -8.62 4.73
CA PRO A 26 1.76 -7.73 4.78
C PRO A 26 2.25 -7.42 3.36
N ARG A 27 2.22 -6.14 2.99
CA ARG A 27 2.70 -5.64 1.69
C ARG A 27 4.22 -5.58 1.71
N SER A 28 4.87 -6.74 1.72
CA SER A 28 6.32 -6.85 1.74
C SER A 28 6.90 -6.62 0.33
N LEU A 29 8.06 -5.94 0.29
CA LEU A 29 8.82 -5.69 -0.93
C LEU A 29 10.15 -6.43 -0.83
N ALA A 30 10.32 -7.49 -1.62
CA ALA A 30 11.56 -8.26 -1.63
C ALA A 30 12.77 -7.35 -1.92
N GLY A 31 13.83 -7.50 -1.12
CA GLY A 31 15.07 -6.72 -1.23
C GLY A 31 14.96 -5.26 -0.76
N ALA A 32 13.83 -4.85 -0.18
CA ALA A 32 13.66 -3.51 0.36
C ALA A 32 13.98 -3.45 1.87
N ASP A 33 14.62 -2.36 2.29
CA ASP A 33 15.01 -2.10 3.68
C ASP A 33 14.32 -0.80 4.17
N PRO A 34 13.39 -0.89 5.15
CA PRO A 34 12.73 0.27 5.75
C PRO A 34 13.68 1.32 6.34
N ALA A 35 14.82 0.90 6.92
CA ALA A 35 15.77 1.83 7.51
C ALA A 35 16.45 2.69 6.44
N ARG A 36 16.80 2.08 5.30
CA ARG A 36 17.24 2.83 4.11
C ARG A 36 16.12 3.73 3.56
N GLY A 37 14.88 3.28 3.64
CA GLY A 37 13.70 4.06 3.24
C GLY A 37 13.62 5.39 3.99
N LEU A 38 13.80 5.37 5.31
CA LEU A 38 13.82 6.58 6.12
C LEU A 38 14.97 7.52 5.75
N VAL A 39 16.14 7.00 5.39
CA VAL A 39 17.27 7.82 4.89
C VAL A 39 16.91 8.51 3.58
N VAL A 40 16.30 7.78 2.63
CA VAL A 40 15.83 8.33 1.37
C VAL A 40 14.76 9.40 1.61
N ILE A 41 13.79 9.16 2.49
CA ILE A 41 12.74 10.12 2.84
C ILE A 41 13.33 11.46 3.32
N LYS A 42 14.33 11.40 4.19
CA LYS A 42 15.01 12.60 4.71
C LYS A 42 15.73 13.35 3.59
N ARG A 43 16.46 12.63 2.72
CA ARG A 43 17.23 13.22 1.62
C ARG A 43 16.34 13.77 0.50
N ALA A 44 15.30 13.05 0.12
CA ALA A 44 14.39 13.40 -0.96
C ALA A 44 13.39 14.50 -0.55
N GLY A 45 13.39 14.91 0.72
CA GLY A 45 12.60 16.04 1.20
C GLY A 45 11.12 15.74 1.39
N CYS A 46 10.71 14.48 1.57
CA CYS A 46 9.28 14.16 1.72
C CYS A 46 8.65 14.88 2.93
N ALA A 47 9.46 15.16 3.97
CA ALA A 47 9.03 15.83 5.18
C ALA A 47 8.78 17.35 5.01
N SER A 48 9.07 17.93 3.85
CA SER A 48 8.71 19.33 3.56
C SER A 48 7.19 19.50 3.40
N CYS A 49 6.51 18.47 2.87
CA CYS A 49 5.07 18.48 2.67
C CYS A 49 4.30 17.61 3.68
N HIS A 50 4.90 16.51 4.12
CA HIS A 50 4.28 15.55 5.02
C HIS A 50 4.85 15.59 6.43
N ALA A 51 4.01 15.32 7.42
CA ALA A 51 4.47 14.86 8.72
C ALA A 51 4.88 13.38 8.58
N VAL A 52 6.12 13.06 8.94
CA VAL A 52 6.68 11.72 8.79
C VAL A 52 7.12 11.19 10.15
N PRO A 53 6.55 10.07 10.64
CA PRO A 53 7.12 9.36 11.78
C PRO A 53 8.64 9.19 11.61
N GLY A 54 9.43 9.34 12.68
CA GLY A 54 10.90 9.22 12.60
C GLY A 54 11.65 10.43 11.99
N VAL A 55 10.95 11.50 11.58
CA VAL A 55 11.56 12.77 11.15
C VAL A 55 11.01 13.91 12.01
N ARG A 56 11.87 14.56 12.81
CA ARG A 56 11.47 15.65 13.72
C ARG A 56 11.27 16.99 13.01
N TRP A 57 12.10 17.29 12.02
CA TRP A 57 12.04 18.53 11.25
C TRP A 57 12.72 18.33 9.88
N PRO A 58 12.18 18.90 8.79
CA PRO A 58 10.89 19.59 8.68
C PRO A 58 9.70 18.67 9.02
N ALA A 59 8.55 19.26 9.34
CA ALA A 59 7.30 18.55 9.66
C ALA A 59 6.16 19.19 8.86
N GLY A 60 6.15 18.94 7.56
CA GLY A 60 5.19 19.53 6.63
C GLY A 60 3.74 19.19 6.96
N ALA A 61 2.83 20.11 6.64
CA ALA A 61 1.39 19.94 6.85
C ALA A 61 0.57 20.33 5.61
N THR A 62 1.22 20.56 4.48
CA THR A 62 0.55 20.85 3.20
C THR A 62 -0.02 19.58 2.56
N ALA A 63 0.50 18.41 2.93
CA ALA A 63 -0.03 17.11 2.58
C ALA A 63 -0.38 16.30 3.84
N ALA A 64 -1.22 15.28 3.68
CA ALA A 64 -1.64 14.42 4.78
C ALA A 64 -0.43 13.78 5.49
N SER A 65 -0.51 13.59 6.81
CA SER A 65 0.50 12.83 7.56
C SER A 65 0.75 11.46 6.92
N LEU A 66 1.96 10.93 7.03
CA LEU A 66 2.30 9.56 6.63
C LEU A 66 2.12 8.54 7.75
N ASP A 67 1.73 8.99 8.93
CA ASP A 67 1.39 8.09 10.04
C ASP A 67 0.22 7.15 9.69
N GLY A 68 0.31 5.89 10.12
CA GLY A 68 -0.65 4.83 9.76
C GLY A 68 -0.79 4.58 8.26
N PHE A 69 0.17 4.99 7.41
CA PHE A 69 0.06 4.83 5.96
C PHE A 69 -0.13 3.37 5.52
N GLY A 70 0.53 2.43 6.19
CA GLY A 70 0.48 1.01 5.89
C GLY A 70 -0.92 0.41 5.98
N ASP A 71 -1.80 0.99 6.79
CA ASP A 71 -3.19 0.53 6.95
C ASP A 71 -4.15 1.20 5.97
N ARG A 72 -3.68 2.17 5.19
CA ARG A 72 -4.52 2.84 4.18
C ARG A 72 -4.78 1.91 3.00
N PRO A 73 -6.05 1.74 2.58
CA PRO A 73 -6.37 0.96 1.39
C PRO A 73 -5.99 1.68 0.09
N LEU A 74 -5.89 3.01 0.14
CA LEU A 74 -5.66 3.86 -1.03
C LEU A 74 -4.46 4.80 -0.84
N ILE A 75 -3.69 4.99 -1.90
CA ILE A 75 -2.65 6.01 -2.05
C ILE A 75 -3.34 7.28 -2.53
N SER A 76 -3.12 8.38 -1.80
CA SER A 76 -3.74 9.69 -2.09
C SER A 76 -5.27 9.64 -2.24
N GLY A 77 -5.93 8.66 -1.61
CA GLY A 77 -7.38 8.44 -1.70
C GLY A 77 -7.91 8.00 -3.08
N ARG A 78 -7.03 7.66 -4.04
CA ARG A 78 -7.42 7.43 -5.44
C ARG A 78 -6.91 6.11 -6.02
N LEU A 79 -5.69 5.71 -5.68
CA LEU A 79 -5.06 4.51 -6.26
C LEU A 79 -5.02 3.38 -5.23
N PRO A 80 -5.21 2.10 -5.61
CA PRO A 80 -5.02 0.99 -4.69
C PRO A 80 -3.63 0.99 -4.07
N ASN A 81 -3.55 0.84 -2.74
CA ASN A 81 -2.29 0.73 -2.03
C ASN A 81 -1.69 -0.65 -2.24
N GLN A 82 -1.00 -0.81 -3.36
CA GLN A 82 -0.28 -2.02 -3.76
C GLN A 82 1.21 -1.69 -3.96
N PRO A 83 2.13 -2.62 -3.68
CA PRO A 83 3.57 -2.34 -3.67
C PRO A 83 4.08 -1.68 -4.95
N ASP A 84 3.77 -2.24 -6.12
CA ASP A 84 4.26 -1.71 -7.40
C ASP A 84 3.64 -0.35 -7.73
N THR A 85 2.35 -0.16 -7.41
CA THR A 85 1.66 1.12 -7.56
C THR A 85 2.31 2.19 -6.69
N LEU A 86 2.60 1.88 -5.43
CA LEU A 86 3.23 2.81 -4.49
C LEU A 86 4.64 3.17 -4.93
N VAL A 87 5.44 2.20 -5.38
CA VAL A 87 6.80 2.46 -5.89
C VAL A 87 6.76 3.40 -7.08
N ARG A 88 5.85 3.18 -8.04
CA ARG A 88 5.67 4.09 -9.18
C ARG A 88 5.19 5.48 -8.75
N PHE A 89 4.23 5.55 -7.84
CA PHE A 89 3.70 6.80 -7.31
C PHE A 89 4.77 7.63 -6.58
N ILE A 90 5.61 7.00 -5.76
CA ILE A 90 6.71 7.67 -5.04
C ILE A 90 7.69 8.31 -6.03
N ARG A 91 7.96 7.67 -7.17
CA ARG A 91 8.88 8.20 -8.18
C ARG A 91 8.25 9.32 -9.00
N ASP A 92 7.03 9.10 -9.47
CA ASP A 92 6.34 9.98 -10.41
C ASP A 92 4.82 9.88 -10.19
N ALA A 93 4.34 10.58 -9.16
CA ALA A 93 2.92 10.65 -8.84
C ALA A 93 2.08 11.23 -10.00
N PRO A 94 2.49 12.32 -10.69
CA PRO A 94 1.71 12.90 -11.79
C PRO A 94 1.49 11.95 -12.97
N SER A 95 2.40 10.98 -13.21
CA SER A 95 2.20 9.95 -14.25
C SER A 95 1.03 8.99 -13.97
N LEU A 96 0.60 8.86 -12.71
CA LEU A 96 -0.50 8.00 -12.28
C LEU A 96 -1.75 8.79 -11.91
N ASP A 97 -1.58 9.96 -11.30
CA ASP A 97 -2.65 10.85 -10.91
C ASP A 97 -2.29 12.30 -11.27
N PRO A 98 -2.68 12.78 -12.47
CA PRO A 98 -2.37 14.15 -12.91
C PRO A 98 -2.98 15.26 -12.04
N GLN A 99 -3.85 14.91 -11.09
CA GLN A 99 -4.47 15.85 -10.14
C GLN A 99 -3.69 15.96 -8.83
N THR A 100 -2.65 15.16 -8.64
CA THR A 100 -1.82 15.23 -7.44
C THR A 100 -0.92 16.46 -7.43
N ALA A 101 -0.71 17.04 -6.24
CA ALA A 101 0.27 18.09 -6.03
C ALA A 101 1.67 17.53 -5.73
N MET A 102 1.81 16.22 -5.55
CA MET A 102 3.11 15.58 -5.33
C MET A 102 3.92 15.62 -6.64
N PRO A 103 5.11 16.26 -6.66
CA PRO A 103 5.92 16.32 -7.87
C PRO A 103 6.61 14.97 -8.14
N PRO A 104 7.21 14.79 -9.34
CA PRO A 104 8.18 13.72 -9.54
C PRO A 104 9.34 13.86 -8.54
N MET A 105 9.69 12.77 -7.87
CA MET A 105 10.69 12.79 -6.81
C MET A 105 12.06 12.38 -7.35
N PRO A 106 13.16 12.97 -6.84
CA PRO A 106 14.52 12.64 -7.26
C PRO A 106 15.00 11.33 -6.59
N VAL A 107 14.32 10.22 -6.90
CA VAL A 107 14.61 8.89 -6.37
C VAL A 107 14.63 7.85 -7.49
N THR A 108 15.56 6.90 -7.38
CA THR A 108 15.59 5.71 -8.23
C THR A 108 14.49 4.73 -7.83
N GLU A 109 14.26 3.71 -8.66
CA GLU A 109 13.31 2.65 -8.32
C GLU A 109 13.70 1.86 -7.07
N ALA A 110 14.99 1.53 -6.92
CA ALA A 110 15.48 0.83 -5.73
C ALA A 110 15.24 1.66 -4.46
N GLU A 111 15.46 2.97 -4.53
CA GLU A 111 15.19 3.87 -3.41
C GLU A 111 13.70 3.99 -3.11
N ALA A 112 12.86 4.11 -4.14
CA ALA A 112 11.40 4.15 -3.97
C ALA A 112 10.86 2.85 -3.33
N ARG A 113 11.46 1.69 -3.62
CA ARG A 113 11.14 0.42 -2.93
C ARG A 113 11.49 0.47 -1.44
N HIS A 114 12.63 1.05 -1.08
CA HIS A 114 12.98 1.26 0.33
C HIS A 114 12.01 2.21 1.02
N VAL A 115 11.63 3.31 0.36
CA VAL A 115 10.61 4.25 0.89
C VAL A 115 9.28 3.54 1.08
N ALA A 116 8.79 2.80 0.08
CA ALA A 116 7.54 2.05 0.19
C ALA A 116 7.58 1.03 1.34
N ALA A 117 8.70 0.32 1.51
CA ALA A 117 8.88 -0.59 2.63
C ALA A 117 8.80 0.13 3.99
N TYR A 118 9.39 1.32 4.11
CA TYR A 118 9.23 2.16 5.30
C TYR A 118 7.78 2.58 5.53
N LEU A 119 7.08 3.04 4.50
CA LEU A 119 5.69 3.45 4.63
C LEU A 119 4.77 2.31 5.06
N TYR A 120 5.06 1.08 4.63
CA TYR A 120 4.32 -0.11 5.07
C TYR A 120 4.61 -0.53 6.51
N THR A 121 5.64 0.00 7.18
CA THR A 121 5.82 -0.22 8.63
C THR A 121 5.00 0.73 9.49
N LEU A 122 4.39 1.76 8.91
CA LEU A 122 3.60 2.77 9.63
C LEU A 122 2.16 2.30 9.75
N ARG A 123 1.75 1.83 10.94
CA ARG A 123 0.40 1.33 11.24
C ARG A 123 -0.15 2.12 12.42
#